data_AF-A0AAX0WNM8-F1
#
_entry.id   AF-A0AAX0WNM8-F1
#
_cell.length_a   1.000
_cell.length_b   1.000
_cell.length_c   1.000
_cell.angle_alpha   90.00
_cell.angle_beta   90.00
_cell.angle_gamma   90.00
#
_symmetry.space_group_name_H-M   'P 1'
#
loop_
_entity.id
_entity.type
_entity.pdbx_description
1 polymer ?
#
loop_
_entity_poly.entity_id
_entity_poly.type
_entity_poly.pdbx_seq_one_letter_code
_entity_poly.pdbx_strand_id
1 'polypeptide(L)'
;MNDTAAAILKATAALRDGTEKLRFESPVHVTYNPLTYAWGPHEQYVRTYGNGEKSHLFLGMNPGPFGMAQTGVPFGEVDAVVNWLHIRGEVGRPEHTHPKRPVEGFGCPRSEVSGRRLWGLFAEAFGTAENFFRHNYVANYCPLIWMGATGANITPDKLPAEQRAAVDAVCMEHLLSLITILNPHTLVGVGAYATQKLRDAASRLPGKSFTIGTLLHPSPASPIANKLWPERPIQQLKELGIL
;
A
#
# COMPACT_ATOMS: atom_id res chain seq x y z
N MET A 1 -10.99 -4.91 -23.15
CA MET A 1 -11.67 -4.82 -21.83
C MET A 1 -10.64 -4.39 -20.81
N ASN A 2 -10.55 -3.08 -20.54
CA ASN A 2 -9.55 -2.45 -19.66
C ASN A 2 -10.22 -1.54 -18.61
N ASP A 3 -11.50 -1.82 -18.34
CA ASP A 3 -12.39 -0.89 -17.63
C ASP A 3 -12.09 -0.86 -16.12
N THR A 4 -11.77 -2.01 -15.52
CA THR A 4 -11.40 -2.10 -14.10
C THR A 4 -10.15 -1.29 -13.79
N ALA A 5 -9.07 -1.46 -14.57
CA ALA A 5 -7.83 -0.72 -14.35
C ALA A 5 -8.03 0.79 -14.51
N ALA A 6 -8.84 1.22 -15.50
CA ALA A 6 -9.19 2.63 -15.69
C ALA A 6 -10.00 3.18 -14.50
N ALA A 7 -10.95 2.40 -13.96
CA ALA A 7 -11.72 2.78 -12.79
C ALA A 7 -10.83 2.89 -11.53
N ILE A 8 -9.89 1.97 -11.33
CA ILE A 8 -8.91 2.04 -10.23
C ILE A 8 -8.06 3.31 -10.38
N LEU A 9 -7.53 3.59 -11.58
CA LEU A 9 -6.72 4.79 -11.82
C LEU A 9 -7.51 6.07 -11.56
N LYS A 10 -8.80 6.12 -11.96
CA LYS A 10 -9.68 7.25 -11.66
C LYS A 10 -9.87 7.44 -10.16
N ALA A 11 -10.14 6.36 -9.42
CA ALA A 11 -10.27 6.41 -7.97
C ALA A 11 -8.95 6.84 -7.30
N THR A 12 -7.82 6.30 -7.76
CA THR A 12 -6.48 6.65 -7.24
C THR A 12 -6.11 8.11 -7.57
N ALA A 13 -6.49 8.63 -8.73
CA ALA A 13 -6.30 10.06 -9.05
C ALA A 13 -7.13 10.95 -8.10
N ALA A 14 -8.38 10.58 -7.81
CA ALA A 14 -9.19 11.29 -6.82
C ALA A 14 -8.57 11.25 -5.41
N LEU A 15 -8.00 10.11 -5.01
CA LEU A 15 -7.24 9.98 -3.77
C LEU A 15 -6.01 10.90 -3.74
N ARG A 16 -5.21 10.90 -4.82
CA ARG A 16 -4.03 11.75 -4.97
C ARG A 16 -4.43 13.22 -4.84
N ASP A 17 -5.37 13.67 -5.67
CA ASP A 17 -5.77 15.07 -5.75
C ASP A 17 -6.49 15.53 -4.47
N GLY A 18 -7.20 14.63 -3.78
CA GLY A 18 -7.82 14.89 -2.49
C GLY A 18 -6.80 15.04 -1.37
N THR A 19 -5.77 14.19 -1.34
CA THR A 19 -4.73 14.23 -0.29
C THR A 19 -3.73 15.39 -0.48
N GLU A 20 -3.48 15.85 -1.71
CA GLU A 20 -2.67 17.07 -2.00
C GLU A 20 -3.27 18.37 -1.42
N LYS A 21 -4.59 18.40 -1.19
CA LYS A 21 -5.28 19.56 -0.60
C LYS A 21 -5.14 19.61 0.91
N LEU A 22 -4.73 18.52 1.56
CA LEU A 22 -4.57 18.47 3.00
C LEU A 22 -3.35 19.28 3.43
N ARG A 23 -3.42 19.83 4.65
CA ARG A 23 -2.33 20.55 5.28
C ARG A 23 -2.02 19.89 6.61
N PHE A 24 -0.73 19.80 6.91
CA PHE A 24 -0.24 19.14 8.10
C PHE A 24 0.60 20.12 8.90
N GLU A 25 0.39 20.11 10.21
CA GLU A 25 1.14 20.92 11.15
C GLU A 25 2.08 20.03 11.97
N SER A 26 2.79 20.63 12.93
CA SER A 26 3.60 19.89 13.89
C SER A 26 2.85 18.68 14.46
N PRO A 27 3.48 17.48 14.53
CA PRO A 27 4.91 17.22 14.36
C PRO A 27 5.37 16.96 12.93
N VAL A 28 4.50 17.08 11.93
CA VAL A 28 4.87 16.88 10.52
C VAL A 28 5.75 18.03 10.05
N HIS A 29 6.93 17.68 9.52
CA HIS A 29 7.86 18.63 8.91
C HIS A 29 7.83 18.55 7.39
N VAL A 30 7.74 17.33 6.83
CA VAL A 30 7.67 17.09 5.39
C VAL A 30 6.67 15.98 5.10
N THR A 31 5.88 16.15 4.04
CA THR A 31 4.93 15.16 3.53
C THR A 31 5.29 14.83 2.09
N TYR A 32 5.35 13.55 1.72
CA TYR A 32 5.42 13.15 0.32
C TYR A 32 4.15 12.42 -0.12
N ASN A 33 3.83 12.56 -1.40
CA ASN A 33 2.78 11.80 -2.07
C ASN A 33 3.36 11.10 -3.32
N PRO A 34 3.69 9.79 -3.24
CA PRO A 34 4.26 9.05 -4.36
C PRO A 34 3.31 8.94 -5.55
N LEU A 35 1.99 9.09 -5.34
CA LEU A 35 1.04 9.12 -6.45
C LEU A 35 1.18 10.39 -7.30
N THR A 36 1.88 11.41 -6.82
CA THR A 36 2.18 12.62 -7.60
C THR A 36 3.45 12.44 -8.42
N TYR A 37 4.58 12.15 -7.77
CA TYR A 37 5.88 12.11 -8.45
C TYR A 37 6.27 10.73 -9.00
N ALA A 38 5.64 9.64 -8.57
CA ALA A 38 5.88 8.27 -9.05
C ALA A 38 4.62 7.67 -9.74
N TRP A 39 3.79 8.53 -10.35
CA TRP A 39 2.56 8.12 -11.01
C TRP A 39 2.80 7.11 -12.14
N GLY A 40 3.81 7.31 -12.99
CA GLY A 40 4.06 6.43 -14.14
C GLY A 40 4.23 4.96 -13.75
N PRO A 41 5.15 4.62 -12.84
CA PRO A 41 5.28 3.26 -12.30
C PRO A 41 4.01 2.74 -11.59
N HIS A 42 3.30 3.60 -10.83
CA HIS A 42 2.05 3.21 -10.20
C HIS A 42 0.96 2.89 -11.24
N GLU A 43 0.87 3.66 -12.30
CA GLU A 43 -0.05 3.42 -13.39
C GLU A 43 0.27 2.11 -14.11
N GLN A 44 1.56 1.83 -14.35
CA GLN A 44 1.99 0.55 -14.88
C GLN A 44 1.55 -0.61 -13.96
N TYR A 45 1.75 -0.49 -12.64
CA TYR A 45 1.28 -1.48 -11.66
C TYR A 45 -0.22 -1.78 -11.79
N VAL A 46 -1.05 -0.73 -11.81
CA VAL A 46 -2.50 -0.87 -11.89
C VAL A 46 -2.93 -1.46 -13.24
N ARG A 47 -2.31 -1.04 -14.34
CA ARG A 47 -2.66 -1.55 -15.68
C ARG A 47 -2.26 -3.01 -15.86
N THR A 48 -1.10 -3.41 -15.34
CA THR A 48 -0.62 -4.79 -15.43
C THR A 48 -1.42 -5.73 -14.53
N TYR A 49 -1.72 -5.31 -13.29
CA TYR A 49 -2.19 -6.24 -12.26
C TYR A 49 -3.61 -5.96 -11.73
N GLY A 50 -4.17 -4.78 -11.99
CA GLY A 50 -5.48 -4.36 -11.47
C GLY A 50 -6.68 -4.73 -12.35
N ASN A 51 -6.48 -5.33 -13.51
CA ASN A 51 -7.60 -5.66 -14.40
C ASN A 51 -8.40 -6.88 -13.90
N GLY A 52 -9.72 -6.83 -14.06
CA GLY A 52 -10.66 -7.85 -13.61
C GLY A 52 -10.95 -7.82 -12.10
N GLU A 53 -11.99 -8.54 -11.68
CA GLU A 53 -12.30 -8.76 -10.27
C GLU A 53 -11.17 -9.55 -9.58
N LYS A 54 -11.05 -9.38 -8.26
CA LYS A 54 -10.03 -10.01 -7.43
C LYS A 54 -10.69 -10.65 -6.23
N SER A 55 -10.45 -11.94 -6.01
CA SER A 55 -10.92 -12.68 -4.84
C SER A 55 -10.47 -12.06 -3.52
N HIS A 56 -9.24 -11.53 -3.47
CA HIS A 56 -8.61 -11.03 -2.25
C HIS A 56 -8.01 -9.63 -2.43
N LEU A 57 -8.29 -8.72 -1.49
CA LEU A 57 -7.64 -7.41 -1.39
C LEU A 57 -6.74 -7.36 -0.16
N PHE A 58 -5.44 -7.18 -0.37
CA PHE A 58 -4.45 -6.91 0.67
C PHE A 58 -4.28 -5.41 0.86
N LEU A 59 -4.37 -4.96 2.11
CA LEU A 59 -4.25 -3.54 2.45
C LEU A 59 -3.08 -3.31 3.41
N GLY A 60 -2.14 -2.47 3.00
CA GLY A 60 -1.13 -1.87 3.87
C GLY A 60 -1.59 -0.53 4.45
N MET A 61 -0.82 0.02 5.38
CA MET A 61 -1.15 1.30 6.02
C MET A 61 -0.83 2.49 5.13
N ASN A 62 0.44 2.74 4.88
CA ASN A 62 0.94 3.85 4.06
C ASN A 62 2.37 3.55 3.56
N PRO A 63 2.91 4.31 2.59
CA PRO A 63 4.26 4.10 2.07
C PRO A 63 5.35 4.09 3.15
N GLY A 64 6.30 3.17 3.01
CA GLY A 64 7.60 3.30 3.65
C GLY A 64 8.59 4.10 2.80
N PRO A 65 9.64 4.67 3.41
CA PRO A 65 10.53 5.64 2.77
C PRO A 65 11.45 5.05 1.69
N PHE A 66 11.64 3.73 1.67
CA PHE A 66 12.53 3.05 0.73
C PHE A 66 11.80 2.06 -0.18
N GLY A 67 10.48 1.92 -0.03
CA GLY A 67 9.62 1.11 -0.89
C GLY A 67 8.75 2.00 -1.78
N MET A 68 7.44 2.08 -1.48
CA MET A 68 6.47 2.83 -2.29
C MET A 68 6.84 4.30 -2.48
N ALA A 69 7.52 4.95 -1.51
CA ALA A 69 7.99 6.33 -1.68
C ALA A 69 9.05 6.48 -2.79
N GLN A 70 9.71 5.40 -3.20
CA GLN A 70 10.70 5.37 -4.27
C GLN A 70 10.10 4.83 -5.58
N THR A 71 9.18 3.86 -5.50
CA THR A 71 8.73 3.10 -6.67
C THR A 71 7.30 3.37 -7.11
N GLY A 72 6.49 4.03 -6.28
CA GLY A 72 5.04 4.18 -6.52
C GLY A 72 4.22 2.91 -6.31
N VAL A 73 4.85 1.76 -6.04
CA VAL A 73 4.15 0.47 -5.86
C VAL A 73 3.96 0.17 -4.36
N PRO A 74 2.77 -0.27 -3.88
CA PRO A 74 2.57 -0.66 -2.49
C PRO A 74 3.60 -1.68 -2.01
N PHE A 75 4.16 -1.50 -0.80
CA PHE A 75 5.27 -2.33 -0.30
C PHE A 75 6.45 -2.44 -1.29
N GLY A 76 6.61 -1.48 -2.20
CA GLY A 76 7.41 -1.64 -3.41
C GLY A 76 8.89 -1.48 -3.20
N GLU A 77 9.51 -2.48 -2.56
CA GLU A 77 10.96 -2.62 -2.51
C GLU A 77 11.52 -2.78 -3.93
N VAL A 78 12.62 -2.08 -4.23
CA VAL A 78 13.10 -1.86 -5.61
C VAL A 78 13.36 -3.17 -6.36
N ASP A 79 14.05 -4.12 -5.75
CA ASP A 79 14.40 -5.40 -6.38
C ASP A 79 13.14 -6.21 -6.69
N ALA A 80 12.23 -6.35 -5.72
CA ALA A 80 10.95 -7.03 -5.92
C ALA A 80 10.10 -6.38 -7.03
N VAL A 81 10.06 -5.04 -7.07
CA VAL A 81 9.27 -4.31 -8.09
C VAL A 81 9.85 -4.51 -9.49
N VAL A 82 11.18 -4.50 -9.64
CA VAL A 82 11.82 -4.64 -10.96
C VAL A 82 11.86 -6.09 -11.41
N ASN A 83 12.32 -6.99 -10.54
CA ASN A 83 12.68 -8.35 -10.92
C ASN A 83 11.53 -9.35 -10.80
N TRP A 84 10.55 -9.09 -9.94
CA TRP A 84 9.38 -9.97 -9.80
C TRP A 84 8.10 -9.35 -10.35
N LEU A 85 7.84 -8.06 -10.07
CA LEU A 85 6.67 -7.37 -10.61
C LEU A 85 6.87 -6.82 -12.03
N HIS A 86 8.10 -6.79 -12.54
CA HIS A 86 8.45 -6.29 -13.87
C HIS A 86 7.97 -4.86 -14.14
N ILE A 87 7.99 -4.01 -13.12
CA ILE A 87 7.60 -2.59 -13.21
C ILE A 87 8.84 -1.71 -13.14
N ARG A 88 8.91 -0.75 -14.05
CA ARG A 88 9.97 0.26 -14.08
C ARG A 88 9.45 1.49 -14.81
N GLY A 89 9.81 2.66 -14.31
CA GLY A 89 9.47 3.92 -14.98
C GLY A 89 10.18 5.10 -14.36
N GLU A 90 9.93 6.27 -14.93
CA GLU A 90 10.47 7.51 -14.40
C GLU A 90 9.80 7.87 -13.07
N VAL A 91 10.61 8.33 -12.14
CA VAL A 91 10.18 8.81 -10.83
C VAL A 91 10.70 10.24 -10.70
N GLY A 92 9.76 11.18 -10.58
CA GLY A 92 10.05 12.57 -10.31
C GLY A 92 10.51 12.80 -8.87
N ARG A 93 10.54 14.06 -8.46
CA ARG A 93 10.92 14.46 -7.10
C ARG A 93 9.76 15.20 -6.43
N PRO A 94 9.52 14.98 -5.12
CA PRO A 94 8.68 15.87 -4.34
C PRO A 94 9.21 17.32 -4.40
N GLU A 95 8.32 18.30 -4.38
CA GLU A 95 8.69 19.73 -4.36
C GLU A 95 9.57 20.09 -3.16
N HIS A 96 9.25 19.52 -2.00
CA HIS A 96 10.02 19.65 -0.78
C HIS A 96 10.51 18.29 -0.32
N THR A 97 11.82 18.11 -0.17
CA THR A 97 12.42 16.86 0.30
C THR A 97 13.17 17.04 1.62
N HIS A 98 13.01 16.08 2.53
CA HIS A 98 13.85 15.97 3.71
C HIS A 98 15.24 15.43 3.32
N PRO A 99 16.37 16.07 3.70
CA PRO A 99 17.72 15.68 3.27
C PRO A 99 18.10 14.22 3.58
N LYS A 100 17.62 13.68 4.70
CA LYS A 100 17.86 12.26 5.09
C LYS A 100 16.93 11.24 4.40
N ARG A 101 15.99 11.70 3.56
CA ARG A 101 14.98 10.88 2.89
C ARG A 101 14.81 11.34 1.44
N PRO A 102 15.89 11.32 0.64
CA PRO A 102 15.79 11.65 -0.78
C PRO A 102 14.89 10.64 -1.51
N VAL A 103 14.28 11.10 -2.61
CA VAL A 103 13.63 10.22 -3.58
C VAL A 103 14.61 10.01 -4.74
N GLU A 104 15.11 8.79 -4.83
CA GLU A 104 16.12 8.33 -5.80
C GLU A 104 15.51 7.37 -6.84
N GLY A 105 14.22 7.08 -6.72
CA GLY A 105 13.50 6.21 -7.64
C GLY A 105 14.03 4.77 -7.60
N PHE A 106 14.09 4.14 -8.78
CA PHE A 106 14.68 2.81 -8.96
C PHE A 106 16.21 2.76 -8.79
N GLY A 107 16.86 3.90 -8.56
CA GLY A 107 18.27 3.98 -8.18
C GLY A 107 18.52 3.93 -6.68
N CYS A 108 17.46 3.89 -5.85
CA CYS A 108 17.59 3.85 -4.40
C CYS A 108 18.41 2.62 -3.95
N PRO A 109 19.55 2.80 -3.24
CA PRO A 109 20.41 1.69 -2.85
C PRO A 109 19.87 0.93 -1.62
N ARG A 110 18.76 1.39 -1.04
CA ARG A 110 18.19 0.83 0.19
C ARG A 110 17.06 -0.13 -0.13
N SER A 111 17.14 -1.34 0.43
CA SER A 111 16.06 -2.33 0.41
C SER A 111 15.09 -2.09 1.57
N GLU A 112 13.82 -1.88 1.26
CA GLU A 112 12.75 -1.82 2.27
C GLU A 112 12.41 -3.23 2.78
N VAL A 113 12.84 -3.55 4.00
CA VAL A 113 12.66 -4.88 4.62
C VAL A 113 11.20 -5.34 4.62
N SER A 114 10.26 -4.43 4.88
CA SER A 114 8.83 -4.73 4.86
C SER A 114 8.37 -5.22 3.48
N GLY A 115 8.76 -4.49 2.43
CA GLY A 115 8.44 -4.82 1.05
C GLY A 115 9.10 -6.11 0.58
N ARG A 116 10.40 -6.25 0.84
CA ARG A 116 11.16 -7.47 0.52
C ARG A 116 10.54 -8.71 1.14
N ARG A 117 10.16 -8.65 2.42
CA ARG A 117 9.52 -9.78 3.12
C ARG A 117 8.16 -10.12 2.52
N LEU A 118 7.31 -9.12 2.25
CA LEU A 118 5.96 -9.36 1.73
C LEU A 118 5.99 -9.90 0.30
N TRP A 119 6.72 -9.23 -0.61
CA TRP A 119 6.80 -9.69 -1.99
C TRP A 119 7.60 -10.98 -2.12
N GLY A 120 8.65 -11.18 -1.31
CA GLY A 120 9.38 -12.45 -1.26
C GLY A 120 8.49 -13.63 -0.84
N LEU A 121 7.62 -13.42 0.16
CA LEU A 121 6.61 -14.42 0.55
C LEU A 121 5.69 -14.79 -0.62
N PHE A 122 5.19 -13.81 -1.37
CA PHE A 122 4.31 -14.08 -2.51
C PHE A 122 5.07 -14.70 -3.69
N ALA A 123 6.31 -14.30 -3.94
CA ALA A 123 7.15 -14.92 -4.95
C ALA A 123 7.38 -16.41 -4.66
N GLU A 124 7.71 -16.76 -3.41
CA GLU A 124 7.90 -18.15 -3.00
C GLU A 124 6.61 -18.97 -3.10
N ALA A 125 5.47 -18.40 -2.69
CA ALA A 125 4.21 -19.12 -2.63
C ALA A 125 3.47 -19.25 -3.99
N PHE A 126 3.63 -18.29 -4.89
CA PHE A 126 2.88 -18.23 -6.17
C PHE A 126 3.77 -18.39 -7.42
N GLY A 127 5.09 -18.36 -7.26
CA GLY A 127 6.04 -18.39 -8.37
C GLY A 127 6.10 -17.04 -9.09
N THR A 128 5.17 -16.77 -10.01
CA THR A 128 5.15 -15.52 -10.79
C THR A 128 4.15 -14.50 -10.24
N ALA A 129 4.37 -13.23 -10.56
CA ALA A 129 3.43 -12.16 -10.20
C ALA A 129 2.04 -12.38 -10.83
N GLU A 130 1.95 -12.88 -12.06
CA GLU A 130 0.68 -13.14 -12.74
C GLU A 130 -0.17 -14.18 -11.99
N ASN A 131 0.47 -15.22 -11.44
CA ASN A 131 -0.22 -16.23 -10.64
C ASN A 131 -0.80 -15.63 -9.36
N PHE A 132 -0.04 -14.76 -8.68
CA PHE A 132 -0.54 -14.02 -7.52
C PHE A 132 -1.69 -13.08 -7.92
N PHE A 133 -1.49 -12.21 -8.91
CA PHE A 133 -2.47 -11.19 -9.28
C PHE A 133 -3.69 -11.72 -10.02
N ARG A 134 -3.73 -13.01 -10.40
CA ARG A 134 -4.96 -13.65 -10.90
C ARG A 134 -6.13 -13.52 -9.93
N HIS A 135 -5.85 -13.62 -8.63
CA HIS A 135 -6.87 -13.58 -7.58
C HIS A 135 -6.64 -12.48 -6.54
N ASN A 136 -5.44 -11.92 -6.48
CA ASN A 136 -5.02 -11.03 -5.41
C ASN A 136 -4.75 -9.62 -5.93
N TYR A 137 -4.90 -8.61 -5.09
CA TYR A 137 -4.44 -7.26 -5.36
C TYR A 137 -3.95 -6.58 -4.08
N VAL A 138 -2.92 -5.74 -4.19
CA VAL A 138 -2.31 -5.05 -3.04
C VAL A 138 -2.49 -3.54 -3.18
N ALA A 139 -2.92 -2.89 -2.11
CA ALA A 139 -3.03 -1.43 -2.01
C ALA A 139 -2.52 -0.94 -0.65
N ASN A 140 -2.27 0.36 -0.53
CA ASN A 140 -2.16 1.04 0.76
C ASN A 140 -3.45 1.81 1.04
N TYR A 141 -3.82 1.91 2.31
CA TYR A 141 -4.96 2.72 2.73
C TYR A 141 -4.72 4.22 2.47
N CYS A 142 -3.56 4.73 2.89
CA CYS A 142 -3.17 6.12 2.68
C CYS A 142 -1.95 6.19 1.74
N PRO A 143 -1.92 7.13 0.76
CA PRO A 143 -0.77 7.27 -0.13
C PRO A 143 0.32 8.17 0.46
N LEU A 144 0.06 8.88 1.55
CA LEU A 144 0.98 9.86 2.10
C LEU A 144 2.03 9.24 3.02
N ILE A 145 3.21 9.82 3.01
CA ILE A 145 4.27 9.58 4.00
C ILE A 145 4.60 10.89 4.70
N TRP A 146 4.61 10.85 6.04
CA TRP A 146 4.94 12.01 6.87
C TRP A 146 6.25 11.78 7.60
N MET A 147 7.05 12.83 7.71
CA MET A 147 8.31 12.83 8.43
C MET A 147 8.39 14.02 9.37
N GLY A 148 8.91 13.79 10.58
CA GLY A 148 9.27 14.85 11.51
C GLY A 148 10.60 15.53 11.11
N ALA A 149 10.98 16.57 11.84
CA ALA A 149 12.18 17.39 11.57
C ALA A 149 13.50 16.60 11.53
N THR A 150 13.55 15.40 12.13
CA THR A 150 14.73 14.51 12.10
C THR A 150 14.73 13.53 10.93
N GLY A 151 13.66 13.50 10.12
CA GLY A 151 13.42 12.52 9.06
C GLY A 151 12.83 11.20 9.57
N ALA A 152 12.45 11.13 10.84
CA ALA A 152 11.74 10.00 11.41
C ALA A 152 10.32 9.91 10.84
N ASN A 153 9.89 8.69 10.49
CA ASN A 153 8.56 8.45 9.95
C ASN A 153 7.47 8.70 11.01
N ILE A 154 6.42 9.42 10.63
CA ILE A 154 5.21 9.61 11.42
C ILE A 154 4.12 8.75 10.76
N THR A 155 3.59 7.79 11.51
CA THR A 155 2.49 6.94 11.05
C THR A 155 1.16 7.66 11.22
N PRO A 156 0.11 7.33 10.44
CA PRO A 156 -1.19 8.00 10.52
C PRO A 156 -1.78 8.09 11.94
N ASP A 157 -1.58 7.06 12.76
CA ASP A 157 -2.05 7.01 14.16
C ASP A 157 -1.40 8.07 15.06
N LYS A 158 -0.22 8.57 14.69
CA LYS A 158 0.53 9.60 15.42
C LYS A 158 0.24 11.03 14.96
N LEU A 159 -0.61 11.20 13.95
CA LEU A 159 -1.08 12.52 13.53
C LEU A 159 -2.06 13.11 14.57
N PRO A 160 -2.13 14.46 14.69
CA PRO A 160 -3.19 15.12 15.43
C PRO A 160 -4.57 14.65 14.96
N ALA A 161 -5.53 14.55 15.89
CA ALA A 161 -6.80 13.88 15.64
C ALA A 161 -7.57 14.46 14.44
N GLU A 162 -7.61 15.78 14.31
CA GLU A 162 -8.29 16.47 13.20
C GLU A 162 -7.62 16.19 11.85
N GLN A 163 -6.29 16.24 11.80
CA GLN A 163 -5.52 15.93 10.58
C GLN A 163 -5.70 14.47 10.18
N ARG A 164 -5.70 13.54 11.16
CA ARG A 164 -5.98 12.12 10.93
C ARG A 164 -7.40 11.90 10.40
N ALA A 165 -8.39 12.60 10.94
CA ALA A 165 -9.78 12.49 10.48
C ALA A 165 -9.93 12.99 9.03
N ALA A 166 -9.26 14.09 8.66
CA ALA A 166 -9.26 14.60 7.30
C ALA A 166 -8.61 13.63 6.31
N VAL A 167 -7.49 13.01 6.69
CA VAL A 167 -6.86 11.94 5.90
C VAL A 167 -7.79 10.75 5.75
N ASP A 168 -8.39 10.29 6.86
CA ASP A 168 -9.28 9.14 6.88
C ASP A 168 -10.51 9.34 5.98
N ALA A 169 -11.06 10.56 5.92
CA ALA A 169 -12.19 10.86 5.04
C ALA A 169 -11.85 10.59 3.57
N VAL A 170 -10.70 11.06 3.08
CA VAL A 170 -10.30 10.86 1.67
C VAL A 170 -9.88 9.41 1.40
N CYS A 171 -9.11 8.81 2.31
CA CYS A 171 -8.58 7.46 2.14
C CYS A 171 -9.70 6.40 2.19
N MET A 172 -10.73 6.61 3.01
CA MET A 172 -11.85 5.67 3.09
C MET A 172 -12.70 5.65 1.82
N GLU A 173 -12.96 6.79 1.20
CA GLU A 173 -13.68 6.84 -0.09
C GLU A 173 -12.94 6.06 -1.19
N HIS A 174 -11.61 6.15 -1.21
CA HIS A 174 -10.79 5.34 -2.12
C HIS A 174 -10.88 3.85 -1.81
N LEU A 175 -10.79 3.46 -0.53
CA LEU A 175 -10.91 2.06 -0.13
C LEU A 175 -12.28 1.46 -0.51
N LEU A 176 -13.37 2.20 -0.28
CA LEU A 176 -14.72 1.80 -0.70
C LEU A 176 -14.81 1.65 -2.22
N SER A 177 -14.19 2.57 -2.97
CA SER A 177 -14.11 2.48 -4.43
C SER A 177 -13.35 1.23 -4.87
N LEU A 178 -12.18 0.94 -4.28
CA LEU A 178 -11.40 -0.26 -4.59
C LEU A 178 -12.18 -1.54 -4.31
N ILE A 179 -12.83 -1.65 -3.14
CA ILE A 179 -13.64 -2.83 -2.79
C ILE A 179 -14.82 -2.98 -3.76
N THR A 180 -15.42 -1.88 -4.21
CA THR A 180 -16.51 -1.91 -5.18
C THR A 180 -16.03 -2.35 -6.56
N ILE A 181 -14.91 -1.80 -7.04
CA ILE A 181 -14.35 -2.06 -8.38
C ILE A 181 -13.77 -3.48 -8.48
N LEU A 182 -13.02 -3.92 -7.48
CA LEU A 182 -12.35 -5.23 -7.46
C LEU A 182 -13.28 -6.36 -7.02
N ASN A 183 -14.37 -6.03 -6.32
CA ASN A 183 -15.38 -6.96 -5.81
C ASN A 183 -14.81 -8.18 -5.04
N PRO A 184 -13.91 -8.00 -4.05
CA PRO A 184 -13.33 -9.11 -3.30
C PRO A 184 -14.32 -9.72 -2.30
N HIS A 185 -14.14 -11.01 -2.03
CA HIS A 185 -14.83 -11.70 -0.92
C HIS A 185 -13.97 -11.76 0.35
N THR A 186 -12.64 -11.66 0.23
CA THR A 186 -11.72 -11.64 1.38
C THR A 186 -10.92 -10.35 1.42
N LEU A 187 -10.91 -9.72 2.58
CA LEU A 187 -10.16 -8.50 2.88
C LEU A 187 -9.04 -8.85 3.86
N VAL A 188 -7.79 -8.56 3.50
CA VAL A 188 -6.62 -8.95 4.30
C VAL A 188 -5.82 -7.71 4.71
N GLY A 189 -5.90 -7.35 5.98
CA GLY A 189 -5.08 -6.27 6.53
C GLY A 189 -3.66 -6.76 6.79
N VAL A 190 -2.65 -6.07 6.26
CA VAL A 190 -1.26 -6.28 6.63
C VAL A 190 -0.99 -5.44 7.87
N GLY A 191 -1.15 -6.06 9.05
CA GLY A 191 -1.11 -5.39 10.35
C GLY A 191 -2.47 -4.85 10.82
N ALA A 192 -2.56 -4.61 12.13
CA ALA A 192 -3.83 -4.30 12.81
C ALA A 192 -4.50 -3.00 12.33
N TYR A 193 -3.74 -1.95 12.01
CA TYR A 193 -4.30 -0.69 11.51
C TYR A 193 -5.08 -0.92 10.21
N ALA A 194 -4.46 -1.57 9.22
CA ALA A 194 -5.09 -1.82 7.93
C ALA A 194 -6.30 -2.76 8.07
N THR A 195 -6.22 -3.78 8.94
CA THR A 195 -7.38 -4.63 9.27
C THR A 195 -8.53 -3.80 9.82
N GLN A 196 -8.28 -2.87 10.74
CA GLN A 196 -9.35 -2.03 11.28
C GLN A 196 -10.00 -1.18 10.19
N LYS A 197 -9.21 -0.59 9.28
CA LYS A 197 -9.75 0.17 8.15
C LYS A 197 -10.60 -0.68 7.20
N LEU A 198 -10.23 -1.94 6.98
CA LEU A 198 -11.06 -2.88 6.21
C LEU A 198 -12.38 -3.21 6.93
N ARG A 199 -12.38 -3.35 8.26
CA ARG A 199 -13.61 -3.52 9.05
C ARG A 199 -14.51 -2.28 8.97
N ASP A 200 -13.93 -1.09 9.06
CA ASP A 200 -14.64 0.18 8.94
C ASP A 200 -15.23 0.37 7.54
N ALA A 201 -14.53 -0.07 6.49
CA ALA A 201 -15.05 -0.05 5.11
C ALA A 201 -16.18 -1.07 4.92
N ALA A 202 -16.01 -2.29 5.43
CA ALA A 202 -17.01 -3.35 5.34
C ALA A 202 -18.35 -2.95 5.99
N SER A 203 -18.32 -2.26 7.13
CA SER A 203 -19.55 -1.79 7.81
C SER A 203 -20.32 -0.73 7.01
N ARG A 204 -19.67 -0.04 6.06
CA ARG A 204 -20.28 0.96 5.16
C ARG A 204 -20.82 0.34 3.86
N LEU A 205 -20.66 -0.97 3.66
CA LEU A 205 -21.11 -1.70 2.48
C LEU A 205 -22.18 -2.73 2.87
N PRO A 206 -23.40 -2.27 3.25
CA PRO A 206 -24.47 -3.18 3.66
C PRO A 206 -24.85 -4.12 2.51
N GLY A 207 -25.15 -5.38 2.85
CA GLY A 207 -25.52 -6.41 1.87
C GLY A 207 -24.35 -7.17 1.25
N LYS A 208 -23.10 -6.80 1.55
CA LYS A 208 -21.91 -7.63 1.27
C LYS A 208 -21.39 -8.28 2.54
N SER A 209 -21.04 -9.56 2.45
CA SER A 209 -20.34 -10.28 3.51
C SER A 209 -18.89 -10.48 3.09
N PHE A 210 -17.96 -10.22 4.01
CA PHE A 210 -16.53 -10.32 3.77
C PHE A 210 -15.87 -11.23 4.80
N THR A 211 -14.97 -12.09 4.35
CA THR A 211 -13.97 -12.69 5.23
C THR A 211 -12.88 -11.67 5.51
N ILE A 212 -12.69 -11.27 6.77
CA ILE A 212 -11.67 -10.27 7.13
C ILE A 212 -10.54 -10.92 7.92
N GLY A 213 -9.38 -11.03 7.28
CA GLY A 213 -8.16 -11.59 7.83
C GLY A 213 -7.14 -10.52 8.23
N THR A 214 -6.14 -10.94 9.01
CA THR A 214 -4.95 -10.11 9.33
C THR A 214 -3.70 -10.93 9.09
N LEU A 215 -2.78 -10.39 8.30
CA LEU A 215 -1.39 -10.85 8.29
C LEU A 215 -0.58 -10.07 9.32
N LEU A 216 0.32 -10.77 10.02
CA LEU A 216 1.35 -10.13 10.83
C LEU A 216 2.11 -9.14 9.95
N HIS A 217 2.30 -7.89 10.36
CA HIS A 217 3.02 -6.90 9.52
C HIS A 217 4.53 -7.24 9.40
N PRO A 218 5.19 -7.04 8.24
CA PRO A 218 6.60 -7.45 8.01
C PRO A 218 7.67 -6.53 8.59
N SER A 219 7.29 -5.40 9.19
CA SER A 219 8.24 -4.37 9.66
C SER A 219 9.28 -4.91 10.64
N PRO A 220 10.58 -4.60 10.44
CA PRO A 220 11.64 -4.98 11.37
C PRO A 220 11.54 -4.26 12.73
N ALA A 221 10.72 -3.22 12.84
CA ALA A 221 10.45 -2.55 14.12
C ALA A 221 9.61 -3.41 15.08
N SER A 222 8.98 -4.49 14.60
CA SER A 222 8.24 -5.44 15.43
C SER A 222 9.13 -6.63 15.80
N PRO A 223 9.45 -6.84 17.10
CA PRO A 223 10.19 -8.02 17.54
C PRO A 223 9.51 -9.34 17.14
N ILE A 224 8.17 -9.35 17.18
CA ILE A 224 7.34 -10.49 16.75
C ILE A 224 7.57 -10.77 15.27
N ALA A 225 7.62 -9.72 14.43
CA ALA A 225 7.85 -9.89 13.00
C ALA A 225 9.24 -10.46 12.69
N ASN A 226 10.26 -10.06 13.45
CA ASN A 226 11.62 -10.60 13.28
C ASN A 226 11.73 -12.08 13.67
N LYS A 227 10.85 -12.58 14.53
CA LYS A 227 10.85 -13.98 14.98
C LYS A 227 9.99 -14.89 14.10
N LEU A 228 8.87 -14.38 13.58
CA LEU A 228 7.80 -15.21 13.02
C LEU A 228 7.59 -15.04 11.50
N TRP A 229 8.44 -14.26 10.82
CA TRP A 229 8.39 -14.16 9.36
C TRP A 229 9.40 -15.12 8.71
N PRO A 230 9.01 -15.89 7.68
CA PRO A 230 7.70 -15.88 7.00
C PRO A 230 6.64 -16.86 7.55
N GLU A 231 6.94 -17.68 8.54
CA GLU A 231 6.12 -18.84 8.93
C GLU A 231 4.70 -18.46 9.39
N ARG A 232 4.55 -17.41 10.19
CA ARG A 232 3.22 -16.98 10.69
C ARG A 232 2.34 -16.43 9.56
N PRO A 233 2.81 -15.50 8.69
CA PRO A 233 2.05 -15.11 7.51
C PRO A 233 1.61 -16.28 6.62
N ILE A 234 2.48 -17.28 6.39
CA ILE A 234 2.11 -18.48 5.61
C ILE A 234 0.93 -19.21 6.28
N GLN A 235 0.99 -19.42 7.59
CA GLN A 235 -0.10 -20.05 8.33
C GLN A 235 -1.40 -19.23 8.21
N GLN A 236 -1.32 -17.91 8.36
CA GLN A 236 -2.48 -17.02 8.26
C GLN A 236 -3.11 -17.03 6.86
N LEU A 237 -2.30 -17.13 5.80
CA LEU A 237 -2.80 -17.27 4.43
C LEU A 237 -3.55 -18.60 4.23
N LYS A 238 -3.04 -19.71 4.80
CA LYS A 238 -3.72 -21.03 4.78
C LYS A 238 -5.03 -21.00 5.58
N GLU A 239 -5.02 -20.38 6.76
CA GLU A 239 -6.22 -20.18 7.59
C GLU A 239 -7.33 -19.40 6.84
N LEU A 240 -6.93 -18.52 5.91
CA LEU A 240 -7.83 -17.75 5.05
C LEU A 240 -8.19 -18.44 3.73
N GLY A 241 -7.64 -19.63 3.46
CA GLY A 241 -7.87 -20.38 2.21
C GLY A 241 -7.25 -19.72 0.97
N ILE A 242 -6.21 -18.89 1.14
CA ILE A 242 -5.51 -18.20 0.05
C ILE A 242 -4.35 -19.05 -0.51
N LEU A 243 -3.74 -19.86 0.36
CA LEU A 243 -2.71 -20.86 0.04
C LEU A 243 -3.22 -22.28 0.30
#